data_AF-R7TXJ0-F1
#
_entry.id   AF-R7TXJ0-F1
#
_cell.length_a   1.000
_cell.length_b   1.000
_cell.length_c   1.000
_cell.angle_alpha   90.00
_cell.angle_beta   90.00
_cell.angle_gamma   90.00
#
_symmetry.space_group_name_H-M   'P 1'
#
loop_
_entity.id
_entity.type
_entity.pdbx_description
1 polymer ?
#
loop_
_entity_poly.entity_id
_entity_poly.type
_entity_poly.pdbx_seq_one_letter_code
_entity_poly.pdbx_strand_id
1 'polypeptide(L)'
;WNKWLPWTQCTLPCAGGTRFRLKVCATYMHVYIYFIMPAGYAIQIDTCNTHHCPINGAWLPWQSWGACSATCGTGVIQRRRECLPPMYGGDECDDDDHQTEMCAEQECESCCNLRIIHSIL
;
A
#
# COMPACT_ATOMS: atom_id res chain seq x y z
N TRP A 1 -34.33 23.00 26.06
CA TRP A 1 -33.27 22.24 25.38
C TRP A 1 -32.08 23.13 25.10
N ASN A 2 -30.86 22.68 25.38
CA ASN A 2 -29.64 23.37 24.97
C ASN A 2 -29.54 23.35 23.43
N LYS A 3 -28.65 24.17 22.86
CA LYS A 3 -28.32 24.07 21.44
C LYS A 3 -27.63 22.73 21.15
N TRP A 4 -27.69 22.28 19.90
CA TRP A 4 -26.92 21.13 19.45
C TRP A 4 -25.43 21.39 19.70
N LEU A 5 -24.76 20.42 20.30
CA LEU A 5 -23.30 20.39 20.33
C LEU A 5 -22.75 20.26 18.90
N PRO A 6 -21.48 20.64 18.66
CA PRO A 6 -20.81 20.36 17.41
C PRO A 6 -20.85 18.87 17.08
N TRP A 7 -20.77 18.56 15.79
CA TRP A 7 -20.57 17.19 15.34
C TRP A 7 -19.25 16.63 15.87
N THR A 8 -19.27 15.36 16.24
CA THR A 8 -18.03 14.62 16.45
C THR A 8 -17.26 14.49 15.14
N GLN A 9 -15.98 14.14 15.26
CA GLN A 9 -15.23 13.62 14.11
C GLN A 9 -15.94 12.39 13.55
N CYS A 10 -15.77 12.16 12.25
CA CYS A 10 -16.28 10.95 11.61
C CYS A 10 -15.55 9.74 12.18
N THR A 11 -16.26 8.62 12.34
CA THR A 11 -15.64 7.36 12.82
C THR A 11 -14.59 6.82 11.87
N LEU A 12 -14.75 7.06 10.56
CA LEU A 12 -13.83 6.61 9.53
C LEU A 12 -13.42 7.81 8.66
N PRO A 13 -12.15 7.88 8.23
CA PRO A 13 -11.69 8.95 7.36
C PRO A 13 -12.24 8.83 5.93
N CYS A 14 -12.60 7.62 5.50
CA CYS A 14 -13.08 7.27 4.17
C CYS A 14 -13.89 5.94 4.22
N ALA A 15 -14.44 5.50 3.09
CA ALA A 15 -15.27 4.30 2.94
C ALA A 15 -16.57 4.26 3.75
N GLY A 16 -17.05 5.43 4.19
CA GLY A 16 -18.32 5.60 4.90
C GLY A 16 -18.19 5.38 6.40
N GLY A 17 -18.25 6.47 7.16
CA GLY A 17 -18.36 6.48 8.61
C GLY A 17 -19.65 7.12 9.09
N THR A 18 -19.79 7.20 10.40
CA THR A 18 -20.87 7.92 11.07
C THR A 18 -20.31 9.00 11.97
N ARG A 19 -21.07 10.07 12.15
CA ARG A 19 -20.81 11.10 13.16
C ARG A 19 -22.08 11.31 13.94
N PHE A 20 -21.95 11.74 15.19
CA PHE A 20 -23.10 12.10 15.99
C PHE A 20 -22.94 13.47 16.62
N ARG A 21 -24.07 14.05 17.01
CA ARG A 21 -24.10 15.22 17.89
C ARG A 21 -25.19 15.06 18.92
N LEU A 22 -24.99 15.71 20.05
CA LEU A 22 -25.89 15.62 21.19
C LEU A 22 -26.61 16.96 21.40
N LYS A 23 -27.86 16.88 21.82
CA LYS A 23 -28.64 17.99 22.34
C LYS A 23 -29.13 17.61 23.72
N VAL A 24 -28.52 18.20 24.73
CA VAL A 24 -28.88 17.99 26.13
C VAL A 24 -29.98 18.96 26.54
N CYS A 25 -30.92 18.54 27.37
CA CYS A 25 -31.79 19.48 28.07
C CYS A 25 -31.16 19.78 29.44
N ALA A 26 -30.46 20.90 29.59
CA ALA A 26 -30.13 21.38 30.92
C ALA A 26 -31.37 22.07 31.48
N THR A 27 -32.00 21.49 32.49
CA THR A 27 -32.83 22.25 33.41
C THR A 27 -31.89 23.11 34.24
N TYR A 28 -32.24 24.38 34.40
CA TYR A 28 -31.46 25.38 35.10
C TYR A 28 -30.97 24.85 36.46
N MET A 29 -29.71 25.13 36.77
CA MET A 29 -29.08 24.90 38.06
C MET A 29 -29.88 25.62 39.16
N HIS A 30 -30.81 24.93 39.82
CA HIS A 30 -31.27 25.30 41.14
C HIS A 30 -30.73 24.27 42.12
N VAL A 31 -29.67 24.69 42.80
CA VAL A 31 -29.08 24.00 43.93
C VAL A 31 -30.10 24.02 45.05
N TYR A 32 -30.90 22.95 45.19
CA TYR A 32 -31.33 22.42 46.48
C TYR A 32 -31.81 20.98 46.23
N ILE A 33 -31.10 20.02 46.84
CA ILE A 33 -31.67 18.79 47.40
C ILE A 33 -31.96 17.65 46.36
N TYR A 34 -31.00 16.71 46.35
CA TYR A 34 -31.05 15.29 45.93
C TYR A 34 -31.36 14.96 44.45
N PHE A 35 -30.31 14.50 43.76
CA PHE A 35 -30.35 13.78 42.47
C PHE A 35 -31.07 14.46 41.29
N ILE A 36 -30.30 15.20 40.48
CA ILE A 36 -30.74 15.62 39.14
C ILE A 36 -30.34 14.52 38.16
N MET A 37 -31.30 13.68 37.76
CA MET A 37 -31.20 12.92 36.51
C MET A 37 -31.27 13.96 35.36
N PRO A 38 -30.31 14.04 34.43
CA PRO A 38 -30.43 14.99 33.33
C PRO A 38 -31.70 14.67 32.54
N ALA A 39 -32.53 15.69 32.31
CA ALA A 39 -33.82 15.61 31.65
C ALA A 39 -33.65 15.31 30.14
N GLY A 40 -33.20 14.11 29.81
CA GLY A 40 -33.09 13.63 28.44
C GLY A 40 -31.94 14.25 27.63
N TYR A 41 -31.42 13.44 26.70
CA TYR A 41 -30.55 13.86 25.62
C TYR A 41 -31.17 13.39 24.30
N ALA A 42 -31.03 14.19 23.25
CA ALA A 42 -31.34 13.77 21.89
C ALA A 42 -30.02 13.55 21.14
N ILE A 43 -29.93 12.42 20.44
CA ILE A 43 -28.82 12.09 19.55
C ILE A 43 -29.29 12.32 18.12
N GLN A 44 -28.47 12.98 17.33
CA GLN A 44 -28.59 12.94 15.87
C GLN A 44 -27.38 12.21 15.30
N ILE A 45 -27.63 11.25 14.42
CA ILE A 45 -26.62 10.47 13.70
C ILE A 45 -26.70 10.88 12.23
N ASP A 46 -25.54 11.00 11.60
CA ASP A 46 -25.41 11.33 10.19
C ASP A 46 -24.26 10.52 9.57
N THR A 47 -24.34 10.28 8.27
CA THR A 47 -23.26 9.61 7.53
C THR A 47 -22.21 10.63 7.10
N CYS A 48 -20.96 10.20 7.06
CA CYS A 48 -19.84 11.05 6.67
C CYS A 48 -18.79 10.25 5.92
N ASN A 49 -17.92 10.94 5.19
CA ASN A 49 -16.75 10.37 4.50
C ASN A 49 -17.09 9.16 3.61
N THR A 50 -18.12 9.29 2.78
CA THR A 50 -18.61 8.23 1.87
C THR A 50 -17.76 8.08 0.60
N HIS A 51 -16.65 8.80 0.49
CA HIS A 51 -15.70 8.65 -0.62
C HIS A 51 -14.85 7.39 -0.43
N HIS A 52 -14.33 6.85 -1.53
CA HIS A 52 -13.42 5.71 -1.48
C HIS A 52 -12.12 6.07 -0.75
N CYS A 53 -11.57 5.11 0.01
CA CYS A 53 -10.24 5.25 0.57
C CYS A 53 -9.16 5.17 -0.52
N PRO A 54 -8.05 5.91 -0.38
CA PRO A 54 -6.90 5.73 -1.25
C PRO A 54 -6.39 4.29 -1.14
N ILE A 55 -6.11 3.68 -2.29
CA ILE A 55 -5.49 2.36 -2.38
C ILE A 55 -4.16 2.58 -3.08
N ASN A 56 -3.07 2.34 -2.36
CA ASN A 56 -1.73 2.48 -2.90
C ASN A 56 -1.45 1.38 -3.94
N GLY A 57 -0.57 1.70 -4.88
CA GLY A 57 -0.03 0.75 -5.83
C GLY A 57 0.69 -0.38 -5.10
N ALA A 58 0.66 -1.56 -5.69
CA ALA A 58 1.23 -2.75 -5.08
C ALA A 58 2.08 -3.53 -6.09
N TRP A 59 3.30 -3.86 -5.70
CA TRP A 59 4.17 -4.71 -6.50
C TRP A 59 3.60 -6.13 -6.57
N LEU A 60 3.46 -6.64 -7.80
CA LEU A 60 3.32 -8.07 -8.02
C LEU A 60 4.62 -8.79 -7.65
N PRO A 61 4.55 -10.11 -7.37
CA PRO A 61 5.74 -10.92 -7.17
C PRO A 61 6.70 -10.77 -8.34
N TRP A 62 7.99 -10.80 -8.04
CA TRP A 62 9.03 -10.86 -9.06
C TRP A 62 8.78 -12.00 -10.03
N GLN A 63 8.95 -11.73 -11.32
CA GLN A 63 9.07 -12.79 -12.30
C GLN A 63 10.33 -13.60 -12.02
N SER A 64 10.36 -14.83 -12.55
CA SER A 64 11.56 -15.65 -12.52
C SER A 64 12.73 -14.92 -13.16
N TRP A 65 13.93 -15.16 -12.64
CA TRP A 65 15.15 -14.73 -13.30
C TRP A 65 15.19 -15.23 -14.75
N GLY A 66 15.60 -14.35 -15.66
CA GLY A 66 15.96 -14.71 -17.03
C GLY A 66 17.23 -15.56 -17.06
N ALA A 67 17.54 -16.09 -18.24
CA ALA A 67 18.79 -16.80 -18.47
C ALA A 67 20.01 -15.87 -18.33
N CYS A 68 21.16 -16.46 -17.99
CA CYS A 68 22.42 -15.72 -17.98
C CYS A 68 22.72 -15.19 -19.40
N SER A 69 23.14 -13.93 -19.49
CA SER A 69 23.47 -13.30 -20.78
C SER A 69 24.67 -13.95 -21.47
N ALA A 70 25.51 -14.64 -20.71
CA ALA A 70 26.67 -15.38 -21.19
C ALA A 70 26.37 -16.88 -21.11
N THR A 71 26.86 -17.64 -22.08
CA THR A 71 26.79 -19.12 -22.06
C THR A 71 28.01 -19.75 -21.40
N CYS A 72 29.03 -18.95 -21.10
CA CYS A 72 30.25 -19.32 -20.42
C CYS A 72 30.89 -18.07 -19.80
N GLY A 73 31.68 -18.22 -18.73
CA GLY A 73 32.28 -17.12 -18.00
C GLY A 73 31.25 -16.29 -17.22
N THR A 74 31.48 -14.99 -17.08
CA THR A 74 30.60 -14.10 -16.31
C THR A 74 29.59 -13.40 -17.21
N GLY A 75 28.34 -13.35 -16.77
CA GLY A 75 27.26 -12.60 -17.42
C GLY A 75 26.37 -11.90 -16.42
N VAL A 76 25.20 -11.49 -16.86
CA VAL A 76 24.14 -10.93 -16.01
C VAL A 76 22.83 -11.68 -16.21
N ILE A 77 22.07 -11.79 -15.13
CA ILE A 77 20.66 -12.20 -15.14
C ILE A 77 19.79 -11.00 -14.80
N GLN A 78 18.61 -10.96 -15.38
CA GLN A 78 17.64 -9.91 -15.13
C GLN A 78 16.30 -10.52 -14.74
N ARG A 79 15.58 -9.82 -13.87
CA ARG A 79 14.17 -10.09 -13.61
C ARG A 79 13.40 -8.79 -13.56
N ARG A 80 12.09 -8.91 -13.75
CA ARG A 80 11.16 -7.78 -13.70
C ARG A 80 9.98 -8.09 -12.80
N ARG A 81 9.31 -7.06 -12.32
CA ARG A 81 8.02 -7.12 -11.64
C ARG A 81 7.09 -6.08 -12.23
N GLU A 82 5.81 -6.18 -11.94
CA GLU A 82 4.81 -5.21 -12.40
C GLU A 82 4.17 -4.53 -11.19
N CYS A 83 3.93 -3.23 -11.29
CA CYS A 83 3.21 -2.47 -10.28
C CYS A 83 1.72 -2.47 -10.64
N LEU A 84 0.87 -2.90 -9.70
CA LEU A 84 -0.57 -2.64 -9.78
C LEU A 84 -0.81 -1.14 -9.55
N PRO A 85 -1.56 -0.46 -10.42
CA PRO A 85 -1.73 0.99 -10.32
C PRO A 85 -2.51 1.37 -9.07
N PRO A 86 -2.22 2.54 -8.46
CA PRO A 86 -2.99 3.05 -7.35
C PRO A 86 -4.43 3.37 -7.77
N MET A 87 -5.33 3.40 -6.80
CA MET A 87 -6.72 3.81 -6.98
C MET A 87 -7.11 4.89 -5.98
N TYR A 88 -8.08 5.73 -6.38
CA TYR A 88 -8.69 6.75 -5.51
C TYR A 88 -7.68 7.73 -4.88
N GLY A 89 -6.59 8.04 -5.60
CA GLY A 89 -5.55 8.95 -5.13
C GLY A 89 -4.54 8.35 -4.15
N GLY A 90 -4.40 7.02 -4.12
CA GLY A 90 -3.29 6.36 -3.43
C GLY A 90 -1.94 6.59 -4.11
N ASP A 91 -0.87 6.22 -3.42
CA ASP A 91 0.51 6.43 -3.85
C ASP A 91 0.93 5.40 -4.92
N GLU A 92 1.74 5.81 -5.88
CA GLU A 92 2.36 4.91 -6.87
C GLU A 92 3.34 3.94 -6.21
N CYS A 93 3.73 2.87 -6.91
CA CYS A 93 4.81 2.03 -6.43
C CYS A 93 6.13 2.79 -6.44
N ASP A 94 6.79 2.84 -5.29
CA ASP A 94 8.17 3.27 -5.18
C ASP A 94 9.12 2.13 -5.63
N ASP A 95 10.32 2.51 -6.11
CA ASP A 95 11.41 1.66 -6.62
C ASP A 95 11.32 1.21 -8.10
N ASP A 96 12.43 0.64 -8.60
CA ASP A 96 12.54 0.13 -9.96
C ASP A 96 11.75 -1.19 -10.16
N ASP A 97 11.21 -1.34 -11.38
CA ASP A 97 10.52 -2.55 -11.84
C ASP A 97 11.49 -3.61 -12.42
N HIS A 98 12.78 -3.25 -12.58
CA HIS A 98 13.84 -4.11 -13.09
C HIS A 98 14.91 -4.38 -12.03
N GLN A 99 15.41 -5.61 -11.98
CA GLN A 99 16.58 -5.96 -11.19
C GLN A 99 17.58 -6.73 -12.05
N THR A 100 18.86 -6.39 -11.91
CA THR A 100 19.98 -7.06 -12.57
C THR A 100 20.95 -7.60 -11.53
N GLU A 101 21.38 -8.85 -11.69
CA GLU A 101 22.39 -9.50 -10.85
C GLU A 101 23.45 -10.20 -11.73
N MET A 102 24.64 -10.45 -11.20
CA MET A 102 25.69 -11.18 -11.92
C MET A 102 25.43 -12.70 -11.87
N CYS A 103 25.75 -13.38 -12.96
CA CYS A 103 25.78 -14.85 -13.05
C CYS A 103 27.16 -15.32 -13.47
N ALA A 104 27.55 -16.51 -12.98
CA ALA A 104 28.78 -17.18 -13.37
C ALA A 104 28.42 -18.53 -13.98
N GLU A 105 28.73 -18.68 -15.27
CA GLU A 105 28.66 -19.93 -16.01
C GLU A 105 30.02 -20.62 -16.02
N GLN A 106 30.07 -21.83 -16.59
CA GLN A 106 31.31 -22.58 -16.78
C GLN A 106 32.33 -21.75 -17.56
N GLU A 107 33.63 -21.97 -17.30
CA GLU A 107 34.68 -21.25 -18.02
C GLU A 107 34.55 -21.42 -19.54
N CYS A 108 34.75 -20.34 -20.29
CA CYS A 108 34.71 -20.40 -21.74
C CYS A 108 35.90 -21.20 -22.28
N GLU A 109 35.63 -22.38 -22.83
CA GLU A 109 36.63 -23.08 -23.63
C GLU A 109 36.91 -22.28 -24.90
N SER A 110 38.09 -21.66 -24.96
CA SER A 110 38.55 -21.00 -26.18
C SER A 110 38.71 -22.06 -27.29
N CYS A 111 38.22 -21.79 -28.50
CA CYS A 111 38.39 -22.63 -29.70
C CYS A 111 39.87 -22.80 -30.15
N CYS A 112 40.87 -22.70 -29.29
CA CYS A 112 42.27 -22.97 -29.61
C CYS A 112 42.65 -24.44 -29.30
N ASN A 113 41.88 -25.38 -29.83
CA ASN A 113 42.32 -26.77 -30.01
C ASN A 113 41.97 -27.26 -31.42
N LEU A 114 42.21 -26.43 -32.44
CA LEU A 114 42.66 -26.98 -33.71
C LEU A 114 44.04 -27.57 -33.44
N ARG A 115 44.09 -28.86 -33.06
CA ARG A 115 45.28 -29.68 -33.31
C ARG A 115 45.49 -29.65 -34.82
N ILE A 116 46.25 -28.66 -35.29
CA ILE A 116 46.87 -28.70 -36.60
C ILE A 116 47.83 -29.88 -36.51
N ILE A 117 47.36 -31.07 -36.90
CA ILE A 117 48.24 -32.14 -37.32
C ILE A 117 48.88 -31.57 -38.58
N HIS A 118 50.04 -30.94 -38.45
CA HIS A 118 50.88 -30.61 -39.60
C HIS A 118 51.14 -31.94 -40.31
N SER A 119 50.49 -32.09 -41.46
CA SER A 119 50.88 -33.02 -42.50
C SER A 119 52.37 -32.80 -42.78
N ILE A 120 53.21 -33.73 -42.32
CA ILE A 120 54.58 -33.86 -42.81
C ILE A 120 54.64 -35.23 -43.46
N LEU A 121 54.70 -35.19 -44.79
CA LEU A 121 55.21 -36.22 -45.69
C LEU A 121 56.59 -36.71 -45.26
#